data_AF-A0A6G4UXZ1-F1
#
_entry.id   AF-A0A6G4UXZ1-F1
#
_cell.length_a   1.000
_cell.length_b   1.000
_cell.length_c   1.000
_cell.angle_alpha   90.00
_cell.angle_beta   90.00
_cell.angle_gamma   90.00
#
_symmetry.space_group_name_H-M   'P 1'
#
loop_
_entity.id
_entity.type
_entity.pdbx_description
1 polymer ?
#
loop_
_entity_poly.entity_id
_entity_poly.type
_entity_poly.pdbx_seq_one_letter_code
_entity_poly.pdbx_strand_id
1 'polypeptide(L)'
;MPGTGLARDAGRLERLAWNSLLHLARALPGATSPRASGRKLAEAAVGVPVAPSGSYLERGRPVPSAPASYDPAREAELWKESERLVLTADRGTQSSA
;
A
#
# COMPACT_ATOMS: atom_id res chain seq x y z
N MET A 1 -6.22 0.01 -8.71
CA MET A 1 -6.76 1.36 -8.40
C MET A 1 -6.49 2.30 -9.57
N PRO A 2 -7.36 2.30 -10.59
CA PRO A 2 -7.25 3.20 -11.75
C PRO A 2 -7.30 4.66 -11.32
N GLY A 3 -6.41 5.50 -11.88
CA GLY A 3 -6.26 6.90 -11.45
C GLY A 3 -5.30 7.12 -10.27
N THR A 4 -4.59 6.07 -9.82
CA THR A 4 -3.32 6.23 -9.10
C THR A 4 -2.15 6.08 -10.07
N GLY A 5 -1.00 6.66 -9.74
CA GLY A 5 0.25 6.51 -10.49
C GLY A 5 0.91 5.13 -10.34
N LEU A 6 0.18 4.08 -9.96
CA LEU A 6 0.74 2.74 -9.75
C LEU A 6 1.19 2.08 -11.06
N ALA A 7 0.51 2.37 -12.17
CA ALA A 7 0.89 1.87 -13.49
C ALA A 7 1.93 2.77 -14.19
N ARG A 8 2.69 3.61 -13.45
CA ARG A 8 3.61 4.58 -14.06
C ARG A 8 4.68 3.93 -14.94
N ASP A 9 5.09 2.72 -14.63
CA ASP A 9 6.12 1.98 -15.37
C ASP A 9 5.55 1.08 -16.48
N ALA A 10 4.22 0.99 -16.62
CA ALA A 10 3.58 0.23 -17.68
C ALA A 10 3.76 0.89 -19.06
N GLY A 11 3.60 0.14 -20.15
CA GLY A 11 3.65 0.68 -21.51
C GLY A 11 2.63 1.81 -21.74
N ARG A 12 2.83 2.68 -22.75
CA ARG A 12 1.89 3.80 -23.04
C ARG A 12 0.45 3.31 -23.29
N LEU A 13 0.29 2.19 -24.00
CA LEU A 13 -1.00 1.58 -24.26
C LEU A 13 -1.60 0.92 -23.02
N GLU A 14 -0.78 0.29 -22.20
CA GLU A 14 -1.20 -0.32 -20.92
C GLU A 14 -1.62 0.74 -19.91
N ARG A 15 -0.92 1.87 -19.82
CA ARG A 15 -1.33 3.03 -19.03
C ARG A 15 -2.66 3.60 -19.50
N LEU A 16 -2.88 3.67 -20.81
CA LEU A 16 -4.15 4.14 -21.38
C LEU A 16 -5.27 3.15 -21.03
N ALA A 17 -5.05 1.85 -21.18
CA ALA A 17 -6.01 0.82 -20.78
C ALA A 17 -6.29 0.85 -19.26
N TRP A 18 -5.25 1.01 -18.44
CA TRP A 18 -5.36 1.15 -16.98
C TRP A 18 -6.17 2.37 -16.58
N ASN A 19 -5.95 3.51 -17.25
CA ASN A 19 -6.62 4.76 -16.95
C ASN A 19 -7.97 4.93 -17.65
N SER A 20 -8.33 4.12 -18.65
CA SER A 20 -9.60 4.25 -19.38
C SER A 20 -10.52 3.06 -19.18
N LEU A 21 -10.03 1.84 -19.42
CA LEU A 21 -10.84 0.61 -19.42
C LEU A 21 -11.26 0.20 -18.00
N LEU A 22 -10.40 0.43 -17.01
CA LEU A 22 -10.68 0.08 -15.62
C LEU A 22 -11.52 1.13 -14.86
N HIS A 23 -11.88 2.26 -15.48
CA HIS A 23 -12.90 3.14 -14.88
C HIS A 23 -14.25 2.41 -14.75
N LEU A 24 -14.57 1.52 -15.70
CA LEU A 24 -15.75 0.65 -15.63
C LEU A 24 -15.66 -0.36 -14.48
N ALA A 25 -14.44 -0.82 -14.14
CA ALA A 25 -14.22 -1.69 -12.99
C ALA A 25 -14.52 -1.00 -11.64
N ARG A 26 -14.70 0.33 -11.58
CA ARG A 26 -15.19 1.03 -10.38
C ARG A 26 -16.64 0.72 -10.05
N ALA A 27 -17.41 0.17 -10.99
CA ALA A 27 -18.78 -0.29 -10.74
C ALA A 27 -18.83 -1.64 -10.00
N LEU A 28 -17.70 -2.34 -9.88
CA LEU A 28 -17.65 -3.63 -9.17
C LEU A 28 -17.80 -3.42 -7.65
N PRO A 29 -18.52 -4.31 -6.96
CA PRO A 29 -18.58 -4.32 -5.50
C PRO A 29 -17.17 -4.37 -4.89
N GLY A 30 -16.89 -3.45 -3.97
CA GLY A 30 -15.58 -3.37 -3.30
C GLY A 30 -14.53 -2.52 -4.02
N ALA A 31 -14.80 -2.03 -5.23
CA ALA A 31 -13.92 -1.06 -5.88
C ALA A 31 -13.88 0.27 -5.10
N THR A 32 -12.73 0.95 -5.14
CA THR A 32 -12.55 2.27 -4.51
C THR A 32 -12.03 3.26 -5.54
N SER A 33 -12.11 4.56 -5.19
CA SER A 33 -11.43 5.63 -5.92
C SER A 33 -10.27 6.18 -5.09
N PRO A 34 -9.26 6.83 -5.71
CA PRO A 34 -8.18 7.48 -4.97
C PRO A 34 -8.68 8.44 -3.89
N ARG A 35 -9.72 9.24 -4.20
CA ARG A 35 -10.36 10.16 -3.26
C ARG A 35 -11.00 9.42 -2.08
N ALA A 36 -11.71 8.33 -2.33
CA ALA A 36 -12.34 7.53 -1.28
C ALA A 36 -11.30 6.85 -0.39
N SER A 37 -10.22 6.31 -0.97
CA SER A 37 -9.10 5.74 -0.21
C SER A 37 -8.38 6.80 0.63
N GLY A 38 -8.13 7.98 0.07
CA GLY A 38 -7.51 9.09 0.80
C GLY A 38 -8.36 9.56 1.98
N ARG A 39 -9.68 9.66 1.82
CA ARG A 39 -10.59 9.97 2.93
C ARG A 39 -10.49 8.92 4.05
N LYS A 40 -10.49 7.63 3.72
CA LYS A 40 -10.39 6.55 4.71
C LYS A 40 -9.05 6.52 5.42
N LEU A 41 -7.96 6.86 4.72
CA LEU A 41 -6.65 7.03 5.34
C LEU A 41 -6.66 8.21 6.33
N ALA A 42 -7.24 9.35 5.94
CA ALA A 42 -7.37 10.49 6.83
C ALA A 42 -8.23 10.17 8.07
N GLU A 43 -9.35 9.48 7.88
CA GLU A 43 -10.19 8.95 8.97
C GLU A 43 -9.35 8.08 9.92
N ALA A 44 -8.60 7.11 9.39
CA ALA A 44 -7.77 6.22 10.22
C ALA A 44 -6.68 6.98 10.98
N ALA A 45 -6.04 7.97 10.35
CA ALA A 45 -5.00 8.79 10.97
C ALA A 45 -5.52 9.62 12.14
N VAL A 46 -6.81 9.96 12.17
CA VAL A 46 -7.47 10.65 13.29
C VAL A 46 -8.23 9.70 14.22
N GLY A 47 -8.02 8.39 14.11
CA GLY A 47 -8.59 7.38 15.00
C GLY A 47 -9.99 6.88 14.62
N VAL A 48 -10.38 6.98 13.35
CA VAL A 48 -11.68 6.53 12.83
C VAL A 48 -11.51 5.41 11.80
N PRO A 49 -12.08 4.21 12.00
CA PRO A 49 -12.81 3.77 13.19
C PRO A 49 -11.88 3.56 14.38
N VAL A 50 -12.46 3.52 15.58
CA VAL A 50 -11.73 3.08 16.77
C VAL A 50 -11.38 1.60 16.60
N ALA A 51 -10.09 1.30 16.58
CA ALA A 51 -9.56 -0.06 16.51
C ALA A 51 -8.31 -0.16 17.42
N PRO A 52 -8.05 -1.32 18.03
CA PRO A 52 -6.80 -1.53 18.77
C PRO A 52 -5.57 -1.26 17.91
N SER A 53 -4.49 -0.78 18.52
CA SER A 53 -3.20 -0.68 17.84
C SER A 53 -2.78 -2.04 17.26
N GLY A 54 -2.20 -2.03 16.05
CA GLY A 54 -1.86 -3.25 15.30
C GLY A 54 -3.03 -3.85 14.50
N SER A 55 -4.22 -3.23 14.50
CA SER A 55 -5.33 -3.68 13.67
C SER A 55 -5.10 -3.40 12.18
N TYR A 56 -5.49 -4.35 11.34
CA TYR A 56 -5.52 -4.16 9.89
C TYR A 56 -6.89 -3.61 9.45
N LEU A 57 -6.89 -2.53 8.67
CA LEU A 57 -8.10 -1.88 8.19
C LEU A 57 -8.31 -2.12 6.70
N GLU A 58 -9.41 -2.78 6.34
CA GLU A 58 -9.84 -2.89 4.95
C GLU A 58 -11.06 -1.99 4.72
N ARG A 59 -10.91 -1.02 3.82
CA ARG A 59 -11.99 -0.09 3.44
C ARG A 59 -12.63 0.63 4.66
N GLY A 60 -11.86 0.91 5.71
CA GLY A 60 -12.32 1.62 6.91
C GLY A 60 -12.99 0.71 7.94
N ARG A 61 -12.76 -0.61 7.86
CA ARG A 61 -13.25 -1.59 8.84
C ARG A 61 -12.10 -2.46 9.32
N PRO A 62 -12.02 -2.77 10.62
CA PRO A 62 -11.07 -3.75 11.12
C PRO A 62 -11.44 -5.13 10.58
N VAL A 63 -10.46 -5.80 9.97
CA VAL A 63 -10.59 -7.18 9.50
C VAL A 63 -9.29 -7.94 9.83
N PRO A 64 -9.33 -9.27 9.97
CA PRO A 64 -8.11 -10.05 10.11
C PRO A 64 -7.18 -9.84 8.92
N SER A 65 -5.89 -9.67 9.19
CA SER A 65 -4.86 -9.73 8.15
C SER A 65 -4.63 -11.19 7.71
N ALA A 66 -3.74 -11.39 6.74
CA ALA A 66 -3.24 -12.71 6.42
C ALA A 66 -2.59 -13.35 7.66
N PRO A 67 -2.74 -14.67 7.89
CA PRO A 67 -2.16 -15.36 9.05
C PRO A 67 -0.66 -15.13 9.21
N ALA A 68 0.06 -15.09 8.09
CA ALA A 68 1.50 -14.92 8.09
C ALA A 68 1.97 -13.51 8.51
N SER A 69 1.07 -12.52 8.62
CA SER A 69 1.36 -11.20 9.19
C SER A 69 1.40 -11.21 10.72
N TYR A 70 0.95 -12.29 11.37
CA TYR A 70 0.96 -12.44 12.82
C TYR A 70 2.16 -13.25 13.32
N ASP A 71 3.13 -13.55 12.45
CA ASP A 71 4.37 -14.24 12.82
C ASP A 71 5.43 -13.20 13.27
N PRO A 72 5.66 -13.03 14.57
CA PRO A 72 6.58 -12.01 15.07
C PRO A 72 8.05 -12.30 14.70
N ALA A 73 8.43 -13.57 14.53
CA ALA A 73 9.80 -13.92 14.17
C ALA A 73 10.10 -13.50 12.74
N ARG A 74 9.16 -13.76 11.83
CA ARG A 74 9.23 -13.33 10.44
C ARG A 74 9.25 -11.81 10.28
N GLU A 75 8.40 -11.09 11.01
CA GLU A 75 8.38 -9.61 10.95
C GLU A 75 9.69 -9.01 11.50
N ALA A 76 10.27 -9.60 12.55
CA ALA A 76 11.57 -9.17 13.07
C ALA A 76 12.73 -9.43 12.08
N GLU A 77 12.72 -10.57 11.40
CA GLU A 77 13.68 -10.88 10.34
C GLU A 77 13.56 -9.89 9.17
N LEU A 78 12.35 -9.62 8.71
CA LEU A 78 12.08 -8.65 7.65
C LEU A 78 12.60 -7.26 8.02
N TRP A 79 12.38 -6.82 9.26
CA TRP A 79 12.88 -5.54 9.75
C TRP A 79 14.40 -5.47 9.69
N LYS A 80 15.09 -6.47 10.26
CA LYS A 80 16.55 -6.54 10.29
C LYS A 80 17.17 -6.52 8.90
N GLU A 81 16.60 -7.28 7.96
CA GLU A 81 17.08 -7.29 6.58
C GLU A 81 16.81 -5.97 5.86
N SER A 82 15.68 -5.33 6.12
CA SER A 82 15.37 -4.00 5.58
C SER A 82 16.39 -2.95 6.04
N GLU A 83 16.73 -2.93 7.33
CA GLU A 83 17.77 -2.06 7.88
C GLU A 83 19.12 -2.30 7.19
N ARG A 84 19.53 -3.57 7.06
CA ARG A 84 20.78 -3.94 6.38
C ARG A 84 20.81 -3.43 4.93
N LEU A 85 19.71 -3.59 4.18
CA LEU A 85 19.62 -3.19 2.78
C LEU A 85 19.71 -1.67 2.63
N VAL A 86 18.98 -0.91 3.45
CA VAL A 86 18.99 0.57 3.40
C VAL A 86 20.38 1.13 3.76
N LEU A 87 21.01 0.61 4.82
CA LEU A 87 22.35 1.03 5.23
C LEU A 87 23.44 0.66 4.23
N THR A 88 23.22 -0.37 3.41
CA THR A 88 24.16 -0.76 2.35
C THR A 88 23.99 0.13 1.13
N ALA A 89 22.75 0.47 0.75
CA ALA A 89 22.46 1.37 -0.36
C ALA A 89 23.00 2.80 -0.13
N ASP A 90 22.88 3.32 1.08
CA ASP A 90 23.40 4.64 1.45
C ASP A 90 24.94 4.71 1.30
N ARG A 91 25.65 3.66 1.74
CA ARG A 91 27.12 3.57 1.60
C ARG A 91 27.58 3.47 0.14
N GLY A 92 26.82 2.79 -0.73
CA GLY A 92 27.12 2.74 -2.16
C GLY A 92 26.95 4.10 -2.86
N THR A 93 26.03 4.93 -2.35
CA THR A 93 25.77 6.27 -2.88
C THR A 93 26.86 7.26 -2.43
N GLN A 94 27.33 7.15 -1.18
CA GLN A 94 28.40 8.00 -0.64
C GLN A 94 29.80 7.68 -1.19
N SER A 95 30.07 6.45 -1.63
CA SER A 95 31.36 6.06 -2.23
C SER A 95 31.51 6.43 -3.71
N SER A 96 30.45 6.95 -4.35
CA SER A 96 30.43 7.33 -5.77
C SER A 96 30.37 8.86 -5.99
N ALA A 97 30.52 9.65 -4.92
CA ALA A 97 30.61 11.12 -4.94
C ALA A 97 32.03 11.55 -4.53
#